data_AF-Q9N3R7-F1
#
_entry.id   AF-Q9N3R7-F1
#
_cell.length_a   1.000
_cell.length_b   1.000
_cell.length_c   1.000
_cell.angle_alpha   90.00
_cell.angle_beta   90.00
_cell.angle_gamma   90.00
#
_symmetry.space_group_name_H-M   'P 1'
#
loop_
_entity.id
_entity.type
_entity.pdbx_description
1 polymer ?
#
loop_
_entity_poly.entity_id
_entity_poly.type
_entity_poly.pdbx_seq_one_letter_code
_entity_poly.pdbx_strand_id
1 'polypeptide(L)'
;MESELSGISNENQISFFGFSAGSFSDSIFNIYVDAWEEVCSNEFKNSLKKLTDKDRLCLLSFPFSDKTNEKAFKMMKRFCVTNIFRIPASVTLPECKKMLIASAKEHKSLKQVEKEFDEKLEKIRQLRIKLAKRHDELEAVNNAIEVLHVMEKSQEQLISQKRIVPDSPTRMSPV
;
A
#
# COMPACT_ATOMS: atom_id res chain seq x y z
N MET A 1 20.52 14.52 24.48
CA MET A 1 21.23 13.25 24.71
C MET A 1 21.13 12.48 23.40
N GLU A 2 22.19 12.43 22.61
CA GLU A 2 22.21 11.56 21.45
C GLU A 2 22.08 10.12 21.95
N SER A 3 21.11 9.36 21.41
CA SER A 3 20.92 7.96 21.78
C SER A 3 22.21 7.20 21.49
N GLU A 4 22.82 6.55 22.49
CA GLU A 4 24.01 5.69 22.34
C GLU A 4 23.78 4.50 21.38
N LEU A 5 22.58 4.39 20.80
CA LEU A 5 22.17 3.41 19.81
C LEU A 5 22.08 4.00 18.38
N SER A 6 22.49 5.26 18.17
CA SER A 6 22.54 5.85 16.83
C SER A 6 23.50 5.05 15.93
N GLY A 7 22.94 4.28 15.00
CA GLY A 7 23.70 3.42 14.09
C GLY A 7 23.26 1.96 14.07
N ILE A 8 22.43 1.52 15.02
CA ILE A 8 21.81 0.19 14.96
C ILE A 8 20.44 0.35 14.31
N SER A 9 20.33 -0.02 13.02
CA SER A 9 19.06 -0.02 12.31
C SER A 9 18.07 -0.95 13.03
N ASN A 10 17.04 -0.35 13.62
CA ASN A 10 15.94 -1.06 14.29
C ASN A 10 14.96 -1.67 13.29
N GLU A 11 15.04 -1.33 11.99
CA GLU A 11 14.05 -1.74 10.99
C GLU A 11 13.99 -3.26 10.84
N ASN A 12 15.15 -3.94 10.80
CA ASN A 12 15.19 -5.39 10.75
C ASN A 12 14.61 -6.03 12.03
N GLN A 13 14.86 -5.43 13.19
CA GLN A 13 14.30 -5.91 14.45
C GLN A 13 12.79 -5.76 14.46
N ILE A 14 12.28 -4.61 14.06
CA ILE A 14 10.84 -4.32 14.02
C ILE A 14 10.16 -5.22 13.00
N SER A 15 10.73 -5.40 11.80
CA SER A 15 10.17 -6.28 10.77
C SER A 15 10.04 -7.71 11.28
N PHE A 16 11.05 -8.23 11.97
CA PHE A 16 11.08 -9.62 12.40
C PHE A 16 10.34 -9.88 13.73
N PHE A 17 10.55 -9.04 14.74
CA PHE A 17 10.00 -9.23 16.09
C PHE A 17 8.69 -8.46 16.32
N GLY A 18 8.36 -7.47 15.49
CA GLY A 18 7.23 -6.56 15.70
C GLY A 18 7.51 -5.44 16.70
N PHE A 19 8.71 -5.38 17.28
CA PHE A 19 9.14 -4.36 18.22
C PHE A 19 10.65 -4.10 18.13
N SER A 20 11.11 -2.99 18.70
CA SER A 20 12.55 -2.70 18.80
C SER A 20 13.12 -3.21 20.12
N ALA A 21 14.40 -3.61 20.12
CA ALA A 21 15.09 -3.99 21.35
C ALA A 21 15.04 -2.88 22.41
N GLY A 22 15.13 -1.62 21.98
CA GLY A 22 15.01 -0.45 22.85
C GLY A 22 13.65 -0.38 23.54
N SER A 23 12.55 -0.50 22.77
CA SER A 23 11.19 -0.48 23.32
C SER A 23 10.94 -1.62 24.30
N PHE A 24 11.48 -2.82 24.01
CA PHE A 24 11.38 -3.96 24.92
C PHE A 24 12.08 -3.69 26.26
N SER A 25 13.31 -3.18 26.21
CA SER A 25 14.07 -2.85 27.43
C SER A 25 13.39 -1.75 28.26
N ASP A 26 12.80 -0.76 27.60
CA ASP A 26 12.06 0.32 28.27
C ASP A 26 10.79 -0.22 28.95
N SER A 27 10.08 -1.17 28.32
CA SER A 27 8.95 -1.86 28.94
C SER A 27 9.36 -2.64 30.20
N ILE A 28 10.50 -3.35 30.18
CA ILE A 28 10.99 -4.05 31.38
C ILE A 28 11.31 -3.06 32.50
N PHE A 29 11.92 -1.92 32.19
CA PHE A 29 12.19 -0.90 33.20
C PHE A 29 10.90 -0.36 33.84
N ASN A 30 9.88 -0.08 33.04
CA ASN A 30 8.60 0.40 33.56
C ASN A 30 7.94 -0.64 34.48
N ILE A 31 7.94 -1.92 34.08
CA ILE A 31 7.40 -3.00 34.94
C ILE A 31 8.18 -3.10 36.25
N TYR A 32 9.50 -2.94 36.21
CA TYR A 32 10.32 -2.92 37.43
C TYR A 32 9.94 -1.77 38.36
N VAL A 33 9.71 -0.57 37.80
CA VAL A 33 9.27 0.60 38.57
C VAL A 33 7.89 0.35 39.19
N ASP A 34 6.93 -0.15 38.43
CA ASP A 34 5.58 -0.44 38.91
C ASP A 34 5.62 -1.45 40.08
N ALA A 35 6.39 -2.53 39.93
CA ALA A 35 6.58 -3.54 40.97
C ALA A 35 7.25 -2.96 42.22
N TRP A 36 8.24 -2.07 42.04
CA TRP A 36 8.90 -1.39 43.15
C TRP A 36 7.95 -0.48 43.93
N GLU A 37 7.14 0.30 43.22
CA GLU A 37 6.14 1.17 43.81
C GLU A 37 5.08 0.37 44.59
N GLU A 38 4.66 -0.77 44.06
CA GLU A 38 3.73 -1.67 44.76
C GLU A 38 4.34 -2.20 46.07
N VAL A 39 5.59 -2.67 46.03
CA VAL A 39 6.30 -3.15 47.23
C VAL A 39 6.46 -2.04 48.27
N CYS A 40 6.90 -0.86 47.85
CA CYS A 40 7.03 0.30 48.74
C CYS A 40 5.69 0.66 49.39
N SER A 41 4.62 0.71 48.58
CA SER A 41 3.26 1.01 49.06
C SER A 41 2.76 0.01 50.10
N ASN A 42 3.04 -1.28 49.91
CA ASN A 42 2.69 -2.32 50.87
C ASN A 42 3.53 -2.22 52.15
N GLU A 43 4.83 -1.98 52.05
CA GLU A 43 5.70 -1.81 53.21
C GLU A 43 5.34 -0.56 54.02
N PHE A 44 5.03 0.57 53.38
CA PHE A 44 4.59 1.79 54.06
C PHE A 44 3.32 1.58 54.89
N LYS A 45 2.42 0.69 54.43
CA LYS A 45 1.21 0.31 55.16
C LYS A 45 1.48 -0.66 56.30
N ASN A 46 2.49 -1.53 56.19
CA ASN A 46 2.70 -2.63 57.13
C ASN A 46 3.81 -2.34 58.14
N SER A 47 5.05 -2.23 57.66
CA SER A 47 6.27 -2.21 58.48
C SER A 47 6.80 -0.78 58.67
N LEU A 48 6.61 0.06 57.67
CA LEU A 48 7.27 1.36 57.49
C LEU A 48 6.34 2.56 57.77
N LYS A 49 5.37 2.37 58.69
CA LYS A 49 4.29 3.34 58.98
C LYS A 49 4.76 4.71 59.45
N LYS A 50 5.90 4.76 60.15
CA LYS A 50 6.44 5.98 60.82
C LYS A 50 7.39 6.80 59.95
N LEU A 51 7.64 6.40 58.70
CA LEU A 51 8.48 7.18 57.79
C LEU A 51 7.84 8.51 57.46
N THR A 52 8.66 9.55 57.35
CA THR A 52 8.20 10.86 56.88
C THR A 52 7.88 10.78 55.39
N ASP A 53 7.06 11.71 54.89
CA ASP A 53 6.74 11.76 53.45
C ASP A 53 7.99 11.97 52.59
N LYS A 54 9.00 12.67 53.13
CA LYS A 54 10.30 12.83 52.47
C LYS A 54 11.02 11.50 52.29
N ASP A 55 11.02 10.65 53.31
CA ASP A 55 11.68 9.35 53.23
C ASP A 55 10.93 8.39 52.30
N ARG A 56 9.58 8.45 52.31
CA ARG A 56 8.75 7.68 51.36
C ARG A 56 9.03 8.08 49.92
N LEU A 57 9.09 9.38 49.65
CA LEU A 57 9.43 9.90 48.32
C LEU A 57 10.85 9.46 47.89
N CYS A 58 11.81 9.46 48.81
CA CYS A 58 13.16 8.97 48.55
C CYS A 58 13.16 7.49 48.13
N LEU A 59 12.40 6.65 48.83
CA LEU A 59 12.27 5.23 48.50
C LEU A 59 11.54 4.99 47.17
N LEU A 60 10.45 5.72 46.90
CA LEU A 60 9.73 5.61 45.63
C LEU A 60 10.57 6.07 44.42
N SER A 61 11.42 7.07 44.62
CA SER A 61 12.32 7.58 43.58
C SER A 61 13.63 6.79 43.45
N PHE A 62 13.84 5.76 44.27
CA PHE A 62 15.06 4.95 44.25
C PHE A 62 15.41 4.35 42.87
N PRO A 63 14.46 3.80 42.09
CA PRO A 63 14.73 3.29 40.74
C PRO A 63 15.34 4.33 39.79
N PHE A 64 15.03 5.61 39.98
CA PHE A 64 15.46 6.71 39.13
C PHE A 64 16.70 7.46 39.64
N SER A 65 16.91 7.46 40.96
CA SER A 65 17.98 8.22 41.61
C SER A 65 19.24 7.39 41.86
N ASP A 66 19.10 6.07 41.96
CA ASP A 66 20.23 5.19 42.16
C ASP A 66 21.02 4.96 40.85
N LYS A 67 22.29 5.41 40.85
CA LYS A 67 23.19 5.26 39.70
C LYS A 67 23.50 3.80 39.36
N THR A 68 23.39 2.88 40.33
CA THR A 68 23.63 1.45 40.09
C THR A 68 22.49 0.86 39.28
N ASN A 69 21.26 1.18 39.63
CA ASN A 69 20.06 0.83 38.86
C ASN A 69 20.11 1.41 37.46
N GLU A 70 20.40 2.71 37.33
CA GLU A 70 20.52 3.35 36.02
C GLU A 70 21.57 2.63 35.13
N LYS A 71 22.73 2.31 35.70
CA LYS A 71 23.80 1.58 35.00
C LYS A 71 23.39 0.17 34.62
N ALA A 72 22.69 -0.55 35.50
CA ALA A 72 22.21 -1.90 35.24
C ALA A 72 21.21 -1.92 34.07
N PHE A 73 20.22 -1.01 34.07
CA PHE A 73 19.23 -0.92 32.99
C PHE A 73 19.85 -0.43 31.68
N LYS A 74 20.81 0.50 31.70
CA LYS A 74 21.58 0.87 30.50
C LYS A 74 22.35 -0.32 29.93
N MET A 75 22.99 -1.11 30.78
CA MET A 75 23.73 -2.31 30.36
C MET A 75 22.79 -3.37 29.79
N MET A 76 21.65 -3.61 30.43
CA MET A 76 20.60 -4.50 29.93
C MET A 76 20.10 -4.04 28.57
N LYS A 77 19.74 -2.75 28.42
CA LYS A 77 19.29 -2.17 27.16
C LYS A 77 20.31 -2.38 26.05
N ARG A 78 21.58 -2.10 26.33
CA ARG A 78 22.66 -2.35 25.38
C ARG A 78 22.76 -3.83 25.01
N PHE A 79 22.71 -4.74 25.99
CA PHE A 79 22.80 -6.17 25.75
C PHE A 79 21.63 -6.72 24.92
N CYS A 80 20.40 -6.26 25.19
CA CYS A 80 19.23 -6.57 24.39
C CYS A 80 19.43 -6.17 22.93
N VAL A 81 19.92 -4.95 22.70
CA VAL A 81 20.12 -4.42 21.35
C VAL A 81 21.28 -5.11 20.63
N THR A 82 22.40 -5.40 21.31
CA THR A 82 23.61 -5.89 20.67
C THR A 82 23.70 -7.41 20.55
N ASN A 83 23.07 -8.16 21.44
CA ASN A 83 23.26 -9.62 21.53
C ASN A 83 21.96 -10.42 21.40
N ILE A 84 20.86 -9.97 22.01
CA ILE A 84 19.62 -10.77 22.05
C ILE A 84 18.79 -10.56 20.79
N PHE A 85 18.43 -9.31 20.50
CA PHE A 85 17.56 -8.96 19.39
C PHE A 85 18.34 -8.49 18.16
N ARG A 86 19.68 -8.57 18.19
CA ARG A 86 20.49 -8.24 17.03
C ARG A 86 20.31 -9.30 15.97
N ILE A 87 19.83 -8.89 14.81
CA ILE A 87 19.84 -9.72 13.61
C ILE A 87 21.18 -9.47 12.91
N PRO A 88 22.07 -10.48 12.82
CA PRO A 88 23.35 -10.30 12.15
C PRO A 88 23.15 -9.92 10.69
N ALA A 89 24.00 -9.04 10.15
CA ALA A 89 23.93 -8.63 8.74
C ALA A 89 24.15 -9.80 7.76
N SER A 90 24.78 -10.89 8.22
CA SER A 90 24.94 -12.14 7.46
C SER A 90 23.66 -12.96 7.36
N VAL A 91 22.65 -12.69 8.20
CA VAL A 91 21.37 -13.41 8.21
C VAL A 91 20.39 -12.67 7.33
N THR A 92 20.00 -13.32 6.22
CA THR A 92 18.87 -12.87 5.40
C THR A 92 17.56 -13.32 6.04
N LEU A 93 16.72 -12.37 6.42
CA LEU A 93 15.37 -12.65 6.90
C LEU A 93 14.55 -13.38 5.83
N PRO A 94 13.66 -14.32 6.20
CA PRO A 94 12.83 -15.06 5.24
C PRO A 94 12.03 -14.14 4.31
N GLU A 95 11.59 -13.00 4.84
CA GLU A 95 10.86 -11.94 4.14
C GLU A 95 11.70 -11.33 3.01
N CYS A 96 12.99 -11.11 3.27
CA CYS A 96 13.95 -10.56 2.33
C CYS A 96 14.49 -11.59 1.32
N LYS A 97 14.26 -12.89 1.53
CA LYS A 97 14.70 -13.93 0.55
C LYS A 97 14.08 -13.69 -0.82
N LYS A 98 12.83 -13.25 -0.90
CA LYS A 98 12.17 -12.93 -2.18
C LYS A 98 12.85 -11.75 -2.89
N MET A 99 13.27 -10.72 -2.15
CA MET A 99 14.03 -9.59 -2.71
C MET A 99 15.42 -10.01 -3.19
N LEU A 100 16.14 -10.84 -2.44
CA LEU A 100 17.46 -11.34 -2.85
C LEU A 100 17.39 -12.21 -4.10
N ILE A 101 16.35 -13.03 -4.23
CA ILE A 101 16.10 -13.83 -5.44
C ILE A 101 15.77 -12.91 -6.62
N ALA A 102 15.01 -11.84 -6.41
CA ALA A 102 14.71 -10.85 -7.44
C ALA A 102 15.98 -10.10 -7.91
N SER A 103 16.89 -9.77 -7.00
CA SER A 103 18.18 -9.14 -7.34
C SER A 103 19.15 -10.07 -8.08
N ALA A 104 19.08 -11.38 -7.83
CA ALA A 104 20.07 -12.34 -8.35
C ALA A 104 19.77 -12.87 -9.76
N LYS A 105 18.50 -12.90 -10.21
CA LYS A 105 18.13 -13.64 -11.44
C LYS A 105 17.91 -12.81 -12.69
N GLU A 106 17.49 -11.56 -12.63
CA GLU A 106 17.24 -10.78 -13.86
C GLU A 106 17.48 -9.29 -13.63
N HIS A 107 18.74 -8.87 -13.74
CA HIS A 107 19.03 -7.47 -14.05
C HIS A 107 18.75 -7.20 -15.54
N LYS A 108 17.47 -7.20 -15.94
CA LYS A 108 17.07 -6.02 -16.70
C LYS A 108 17.23 -4.89 -15.70
N SER A 109 18.15 -3.96 -15.96
CA SER A 109 18.32 -2.83 -15.03
C SER A 109 16.95 -2.23 -14.76
N LEU A 110 16.63 -1.85 -13.51
CA LEU A 110 15.32 -1.25 -13.18
C LEU A 110 14.88 -0.21 -14.22
N LYS A 111 15.85 0.58 -14.72
CA LYS A 111 15.68 1.54 -15.82
C LYS A 111 15.18 0.93 -17.13
N GLN A 112 15.63 -0.27 -17.48
CA GLN A 112 15.17 -0.97 -18.68
C GLN A 112 13.76 -1.53 -18.51
N VAL A 113 13.41 -2.00 -17.31
CA VAL A 113 12.03 -2.41 -16.99
C VAL A 113 11.09 -1.20 -16.99
N GLU A 114 11.51 -0.08 -16.41
CA GLU A 114 10.80 1.20 -16.45
C GLU A 114 10.59 1.68 -17.89
N LYS A 115 11.64 1.65 -18.71
CA LYS A 115 11.53 2.01 -20.13
C LYS A 115 10.58 1.10 -20.91
N GLU A 116 10.66 -0.22 -20.72
CA GLU A 116 9.72 -1.17 -21.34
C GLU A 116 8.27 -0.94 -20.86
N PHE A 117 8.10 -0.54 -19.61
CA PHE A 117 6.79 -0.21 -19.05
C PHE A 117 6.21 1.05 -19.70
N ASP A 118 7.00 2.11 -19.82
CA ASP A 118 6.61 3.35 -20.49
C ASP A 118 6.28 3.14 -21.97
N GLU A 119 7.09 2.34 -22.68
CA GLU A 119 6.83 1.97 -24.08
C GLU A 119 5.51 1.20 -24.22
N LYS A 120 5.21 0.29 -23.29
CA LYS A 120 3.92 -0.43 -23.28
C LYS A 120 2.75 0.50 -22.97
N LEU A 121 2.89 1.44 -22.04
CA LEU A 121 1.85 2.44 -21.76
C LEU A 121 1.56 3.32 -22.97
N GLU A 122 2.59 3.79 -23.67
CA GLU A 122 2.41 4.58 -24.89
C GLU A 122 1.75 3.76 -26.00
N LYS A 123 2.12 2.48 -26.15
CA LYS A 123 1.47 1.59 -27.10
C LYS A 123 -0.01 1.36 -26.77
N ILE A 124 -0.36 1.23 -25.49
CA ILE A 124 -1.76 1.14 -25.05
C ILE A 124 -2.51 2.44 -25.42
N ARG A 125 -1.89 3.60 -25.21
CA ARG A 125 -2.48 4.90 -25.58
C ARG A 125 -2.76 4.97 -27.09
N GLN A 126 -1.80 4.61 -27.93
CA GLN A 126 -1.96 4.59 -29.39
C GLN A 126 -3.05 3.62 -29.85
N LEU A 127 -3.13 2.43 -29.23
CA LEU A 127 -4.17 1.46 -29.53
C LEU A 127 -5.56 1.98 -29.15
N ARG A 128 -5.70 2.68 -28.02
CA ARG A 128 -6.97 3.33 -27.64
C ARG A 128 -7.41 4.39 -28.65
N ILE A 129 -6.48 5.23 -29.12
CA ILE A 129 -6.77 6.24 -30.16
C ILE A 129 -7.21 5.55 -31.46
N LYS A 130 -6.52 4.47 -31.86
CA LYS A 130 -6.87 3.72 -33.07
C LYS A 130 -8.24 3.05 -32.95
N LEU A 131 -8.58 2.54 -31.77
CA LEU A 131 -9.87 1.92 -31.49
C LEU A 131 -10.99 2.96 -31.58
N ALA A 132 -10.81 4.15 -31.01
CA ALA A 132 -11.77 5.25 -31.14
C ALA A 132 -12.02 5.62 -32.60
N LYS A 133 -10.95 5.82 -33.40
CA LYS A 133 -11.09 6.11 -34.84
C LYS A 133 -11.84 5.02 -35.61
N ARG A 134 -11.58 3.74 -35.31
CA ARG A 134 -12.31 2.62 -35.93
C ARG A 134 -13.77 2.58 -35.52
N HIS A 135 -14.09 3.02 -34.31
CA HIS A 135 -15.47 3.14 -33.85
C HIS A 135 -16.22 4.22 -34.65
N ASP A 136 -15.61 5.40 -34.82
CA ASP A 136 -16.18 6.49 -35.62
C ASP A 136 -16.38 6.05 -37.09
N GLU A 137 -15.43 5.32 -37.68
CA GLU A 137 -15.55 4.78 -39.03
C GLU A 137 -16.71 3.77 -39.15
N LEU A 138 -16.89 2.90 -38.16
CA LEU A 138 -18.01 1.94 -38.12
C LEU A 138 -19.35 2.66 -38.01
N GLU A 139 -19.44 3.70 -37.19
CA GLU A 139 -20.65 4.52 -37.06
C GLU A 139 -20.99 5.22 -38.39
N ALA A 140 -19.98 5.79 -39.07
CA ALA A 140 -20.17 6.40 -40.38
C ALA A 140 -20.68 5.40 -41.44
N VAL A 141 -20.14 4.17 -41.44
CA VAL A 141 -20.59 3.10 -42.33
C VAL A 141 -22.02 2.67 -42.00
N ASN A 142 -22.36 2.51 -40.72
CA ASN A 142 -23.72 2.17 -40.29
C ASN A 142 -24.73 3.24 -40.71
N ASN A 143 -24.40 4.53 -40.53
CA ASN A 143 -25.23 5.64 -40.99
C ASN A 143 -25.45 5.60 -42.51
N ALA A 144 -24.41 5.28 -43.29
CA ALA A 144 -24.54 5.13 -44.74
C ALA A 144 -25.44 3.94 -45.12
N ILE A 145 -25.34 2.81 -44.42
CA ILE A 145 -26.22 1.65 -44.60
C ILE A 145 -27.68 2.02 -44.31
N GLU A 146 -27.94 2.75 -43.24
CA GLU A 146 -29.30 3.22 -42.91
C GLU A 146 -29.88 4.10 -44.01
N VAL A 147 -29.10 5.07 -44.54
CA VAL A 147 -29.53 5.91 -45.66
C VAL A 147 -29.85 5.08 -46.90
N LEU A 148 -28.97 4.13 -47.26
CA LEU A 148 -29.20 3.24 -48.40
C LEU A 148 -30.49 2.42 -48.22
N HIS A 149 -30.75 1.93 -47.01
CA HIS A 149 -31.97 1.16 -46.73
C HIS A 149 -33.24 2.01 -46.80
N VAL A 150 -33.19 3.29 -46.40
CA VAL A 150 -34.31 4.24 -46.61
C VAL A 150 -34.54 4.50 -48.10
N MET A 151 -33.47 4.68 -48.87
CA MET A 151 -33.56 4.88 -50.32
C MET A 151 -34.16 3.66 -51.02
N GLU A 152 -33.73 2.45 -50.65
CA GLU A 152 -34.27 1.18 -51.14
C GLU A 152 -35.79 1.09 -50.88
N LYS A 153 -36.23 1.32 -49.63
CA LYS A 153 -37.66 1.34 -49.28
C LYS A 153 -38.46 2.38 -50.07
N SER A 154 -37.89 3.57 -50.30
CA SER A 154 -38.54 4.61 -51.10
C SER A 154 -38.70 4.18 -52.56
N GLN A 155 -37.70 3.50 -53.13
CA GLN A 155 -37.79 2.94 -54.48
C GLN A 155 -38.86 1.85 -54.58
N GLU A 156 -38.92 0.94 -53.61
CA GLU A 156 -39.96 -0.09 -53.55
C GLU A 156 -41.37 0.51 -53.49
N GLN A 157 -41.56 1.57 -52.69
CA GLN A 157 -42.82 2.31 -52.61
C GLN A 157 -43.20 2.93 -53.96
N LEU A 158 -42.27 3.61 -54.65
CA LEU A 158 -42.53 4.19 -55.97
C LEU A 158 -42.88 3.14 -57.03
N ILE A 159 -42.22 1.98 -56.99
CA ILE A 159 -42.51 0.85 -57.87
C ILE A 159 -43.93 0.32 -57.61
N SER A 160 -44.32 0.18 -56.34
CA SER A 160 -45.68 -0.26 -55.99
C SER A 160 -46.77 0.73 -56.41
N GLN A 161 -46.50 2.05 -56.31
CA GLN A 161 -47.45 3.09 -56.72
C GLN A 161 -47.64 3.16 -58.25
N LYS A 162 -46.60 2.88 -59.04
CA LYS A 162 -46.69 2.82 -60.52
C LYS A 162 -47.65 1.76 -61.06
N ARG A 163 -48.11 0.80 -60.24
CA ARG A 163 -49.16 -0.17 -60.64
C ARG A 163 -50.58 0.42 -60.66
N ILE A 164 -50.79 1.63 -60.15
CA ILE A 164 -52.10 2.32 -60.18
C ILE A 164 -52.03 3.47 -61.19
N VAL A 165 -51.99 3.15 -62.47
CA VAL A 165 -52.33 4.13 -63.52
C VAL A 165 -53.74 3.76 -63.98
N PRO A 166 -54.76 4.62 -63.79
CA PRO A 166 -56.08 4.36 -64.34
C PRO A 166 -55.97 4.44 -65.87
N ASP A 167 -56.50 3.44 -66.57
CA ASP A 167 -56.56 3.44 -68.03
C ASP A 167 -57.16 4.75 -68.53
N SER A 168 -56.43 5.41 -69.41
CA SER A 168 -56.83 6.67 -70.01
C SER A 168 -58.15 6.48 -70.76
N PRO A 169 -59.12 7.41 -70.68
CA PRO A 169 -60.41 7.23 -71.32
C PRO A 169 -60.23 7.18 -72.84
N THR A 170 -60.75 6.13 -73.44
CA THR A 170 -60.66 5.81 -74.87
C THR A 170 -61.12 7.00 -75.70
N ARG A 171 -60.21 7.55 -76.51
CA ARG A 171 -60.50 8.61 -77.48
C ARG A 171 -61.31 8.00 -78.62
N MET A 172 -62.60 8.33 -78.71
CA MET A 172 -63.44 7.95 -79.85
C MET A 172 -62.87 8.58 -81.13
N SER A 173 -62.65 7.74 -82.16
CA SER A 173 -62.27 8.19 -83.50
C SER A 173 -63.53 8.55 -84.28
N PRO A 174 -63.57 9.66 -85.03
CA PRO A 174 -64.76 10.04 -85.79
C PRO A 174 -64.86 9.23 -87.08
N VAL A 175 -66.08 8.76 -87.39
CA VAL A 175 -66.52 8.30 -88.71
C VAL A 175 -67.38 9.38 -89.32
#